data_AF-A0A7S0US43-F1
#
_entry.id   AF-A0A7S0US43-F1
#
_cell.length_a   1.000
_cell.length_b   1.000
_cell.length_c   1.000
_cell.angle_alpha   90.00
_cell.angle_beta   90.00
_cell.angle_gamma   90.00
#
_symmetry.space_group_name_H-M   'P 1'
#
loop_
_entity.id
_entity.type
_entity.pdbx_description
1 polymer ?
#
loop_
_entity_poly.entity_id
_entity_poly.type
_entity_poly.pdbx_seq_one_letter_code
_entity_poly.pdbx_strand_id
1 'polypeptide(L)'
;MNSNSEPRWVPKQEKAPGVVDFRCLATGPKGYKESKRRREEEEEVLDNDDVGMMEEENTPMEEVQAAKRQKSDETNWRPVSGKVWKEARSKASLVMKPKLPTSWEQKMEEKAMKKMFVERKREAVAEIKAKRKAVAQQKRQALERKKINREKSAVVQTISKTSTIKKMMKDKKQRKLLKTA
;
A
#
# COMPACT_ATOMS: atom_id res chain seq x y z
N MET A 1 39.35 -55.34 -25.97
CA MET A 1 38.01 -54.94 -25.51
C MET A 1 38.19 -53.76 -24.56
N ASN A 2 38.22 -52.53 -25.07
CA ASN A 2 38.29 -51.33 -24.22
C ASN A 2 37.11 -50.43 -24.59
N SER A 3 36.11 -50.41 -23.72
CA SER A 3 34.95 -49.52 -23.79
C SER A 3 35.34 -48.11 -23.37
N ASN A 4 35.46 -47.21 -24.35
CA ASN A 4 35.54 -45.78 -24.12
C ASN A 4 34.12 -45.27 -23.84
N SER A 5 33.77 -45.04 -22.58
CA SER A 5 32.57 -44.30 -22.19
C SER A 5 32.92 -42.81 -22.07
N GLU A 6 32.39 -41.98 -22.96
CA GLU A 6 32.56 -40.53 -22.88
C GLU A 6 31.87 -39.95 -21.64
N PRO A 7 32.44 -38.92 -20.99
CA PRO A 7 31.85 -38.30 -19.81
C PRO A 7 30.62 -37.47 -20.20
N ARG A 8 29.45 -37.95 -19.81
CA ARG A 8 28.17 -37.26 -20.02
C ARG A 8 28.15 -35.97 -19.20
N TRP A 9 28.11 -34.82 -19.88
CA TRP A 9 28.03 -33.51 -19.23
C TRP A 9 26.73 -33.38 -18.43
N VAL A 10 26.86 -33.04 -17.14
CA VAL A 10 25.72 -32.77 -16.24
C VAL A 10 25.73 -31.28 -15.88
N PRO A 11 24.64 -30.54 -16.13
CA PRO A 11 24.53 -29.14 -15.74
C PRO A 11 24.76 -28.95 -14.25
N LYS A 12 25.51 -27.91 -13.90
CA LYS A 12 25.82 -27.57 -12.51
C LYS A 12 24.54 -27.09 -11.82
N GLN A 13 23.97 -27.92 -10.95
CA GLN A 13 22.80 -27.54 -10.17
C GLN A 13 23.22 -26.53 -9.09
N GLU A 14 22.71 -25.31 -9.21
CA GLU A 14 22.88 -24.28 -8.17
C GLU A 14 22.10 -24.70 -6.94
N LYS A 15 22.75 -24.69 -5.77
CA LYS A 15 22.08 -24.96 -4.50
C LYS A 15 21.21 -23.76 -4.17
N ALA A 16 19.91 -23.97 -4.06
CA ALA A 16 19.00 -22.93 -3.61
C ALA A 16 19.48 -22.41 -2.25
N PRO A 17 19.47 -21.08 -2.02
CA PRO A 17 19.75 -20.55 -0.70
C PRO A 17 18.79 -21.18 0.31
N GLY A 18 19.33 -21.62 1.45
CA GLY A 18 18.52 -22.23 2.51
C GLY A 18 17.37 -21.31 2.93
N VAL A 19 16.27 -21.90 3.40
CA VAL A 19 15.08 -21.16 3.85
C VAL A 19 15.51 -20.15 4.91
N VAL A 20 15.52 -18.87 4.55
CA VAL A 20 15.82 -17.78 5.47
C VAL A 20 14.60 -17.56 6.35
N ASP A 21 14.74 -17.77 7.66
CA ASP A 21 13.65 -17.58 8.61
C ASP A 21 13.55 -16.10 9.01
N PHE A 22 12.51 -15.44 8.49
CA PHE A 22 12.25 -14.02 8.73
C PHE A 22 11.47 -13.75 10.01
N ARG A 23 11.08 -14.79 10.77
CA ARG A 23 10.28 -14.62 12.00
C ARG A 23 10.95 -13.77 13.08
N CYS A 24 12.27 -13.65 13.05
CA CYS A 24 13.05 -12.88 14.02
C CYS A 24 13.75 -11.66 13.39
N LEU A 25 13.39 -11.27 12.16
CA LEU A 25 13.98 -10.10 11.53
C LEU A 25 13.41 -8.84 12.19
N ALA A 26 14.26 -8.07 12.86
CA ALA A 26 13.87 -6.77 13.39
C ALA A 26 13.65 -5.80 12.22
N THR A 27 12.39 -5.60 11.83
CA THR A 27 11.95 -4.72 10.73
C THR A 27 12.09 -3.23 11.04
N GLY A 28 12.53 -2.87 12.25
CA GLY A 28 12.69 -1.49 12.68
C GLY A 28 14.02 -1.20 13.39
N PRO A 29 14.37 0.09 13.58
CA PRO A 29 15.56 0.49 14.31
C PRO A 29 15.62 -0.16 15.70
N LYS A 30 16.82 -0.52 16.17
CA LYS A 30 17.01 -1.22 17.46
C LYS A 30 16.34 -0.47 18.61
N GLY A 31 15.32 -1.08 19.22
CA GLY A 31 14.50 -0.48 20.29
C GLY A 31 13.13 0.04 19.86
N TYR A 32 12.78 -0.06 18.58
CA TYR A 32 11.46 0.28 18.07
C TYR A 32 10.40 -0.69 18.60
N LYS A 33 9.38 -0.16 19.30
CA LYS A 33 8.19 -0.90 19.70
C LYS A 33 7.03 -0.38 18.86
N GLU A 34 6.51 -1.21 17.97
CA GLU A 34 5.26 -0.91 17.28
C GLU A 34 4.15 -0.79 18.33
N SER A 35 3.53 0.39 18.39
CA SER A 35 2.36 0.56 19.23
C SER A 35 1.22 -0.27 18.65
N LYS A 36 0.41 -0.90 19.51
CA LYS A 36 -0.71 -1.75 19.09
C LYS A 36 -1.64 -1.05 18.09
N ARG A 37 -1.78 0.27 18.21
CA ARG A 37 -2.55 1.13 17.32
C ARG A 37 -1.96 1.23 15.90
N ARG A 38 -0.63 1.28 15.76
CA ARG A 38 0.02 1.34 14.45
C ARG A 38 -0.09 0.00 13.71
N ARG A 39 -0.08 -1.11 14.45
CA ARG A 39 -0.28 -2.45 13.91
C ARG A 39 -1.69 -2.64 13.36
N GLU A 40 -2.71 -2.17 14.07
CA GLU A 40 -4.11 -2.21 13.60
C GLU A 40 -4.32 -1.30 12.38
N GLU A 41 -3.69 -0.11 12.32
CA GLU A 41 -3.71 0.75 11.14
C GLU A 41 -2.99 0.11 9.93
N GLU A 42 -1.87 -0.59 10.12
CA GLU A 42 -1.19 -1.31 9.03
C GLU A 42 -1.95 -2.58 8.57
N GLU A 43 -2.64 -3.28 9.48
CA GLU A 43 -3.49 -4.45 9.15
C GLU A 43 -4.76 -4.03 8.38
N GLU A 44 -5.37 -2.90 8.74
CA GLU A 44 -6.51 -2.31 8.00
C GLU A 44 -6.09 -1.77 6.62
N VAL A 45 -4.83 -1.31 6.48
CA VAL A 45 -4.27 -0.91 5.18
C VAL A 45 -3.97 -2.12 4.30
N LEU A 46 -3.43 -3.20 4.85
CA LEU A 46 -3.15 -4.45 4.13
C LEU A 46 -4.42 -5.13 3.58
N ASP A 47 -5.53 -5.09 4.31
CA ASP A 47 -6.83 -5.60 3.81
C ASP A 47 -7.45 -4.72 2.70
N ASN A 48 -6.96 -3.48 2.51
CA ASN A 48 -7.41 -2.58 1.45
C ASN A 48 -6.48 -2.55 0.21
N ASP A 49 -5.24 -3.03 0.33
CA ASP A 49 -4.22 -2.96 -0.74
C ASP A 49 -4.08 -4.25 -1.59
N ASP A 50 -4.84 -5.32 -1.31
CA ASP A 50 -4.80 -6.59 -2.09
C ASP A 50 -5.41 -6.49 -3.51
N VAL A 51 -5.52 -5.29 -4.08
CA VAL A 51 -5.96 -5.07 -5.48
C VAL A 51 -5.10 -4.04 -6.23
N GLY A 52 -3.91 -3.65 -5.72
CA GLY A 52 -3.23 -2.46 -6.27
C GLY A 52 -1.70 -2.39 -6.26
N MET A 53 -0.95 -3.45 -5.96
CA MET A 53 0.52 -3.39 -5.92
C MET A 53 1.14 -4.40 -6.91
N MET A 54 1.06 -4.06 -8.19
CA MET A 54 1.99 -4.58 -9.21
C MET A 54 2.58 -3.37 -9.94
N GLU A 55 3.89 -3.37 -10.13
CA GLU A 55 4.75 -2.30 -10.66
C GLU A 55 5.18 -1.22 -9.65
N GLU A 56 6.23 -1.51 -8.89
CA GLU A 56 7.22 -0.49 -8.58
C GLU A 56 8.62 -1.00 -8.94
N GLU A 57 9.04 -0.49 -10.09
CA GLU A 57 10.37 -0.24 -10.63
C GLU A 57 11.56 -0.49 -9.69
N ASN A 58 12.49 -1.33 -10.14
CA ASN A 58 13.83 -1.52 -9.59
C ASN A 58 14.57 -0.18 -9.44
N THR A 59 14.53 0.42 -8.25
CA THR A 59 15.55 1.39 -7.83
C THR A 59 16.68 0.63 -7.13
N PRO A 60 17.94 0.68 -7.62
CA PRO A 60 19.04 0.10 -6.89
C PRO A 60 19.28 0.95 -5.63
N MET A 61 18.95 0.40 -4.46
CA MET A 61 19.49 0.90 -3.20
C MET A 61 21.01 0.76 -3.26
N GLU A 62 21.73 1.87 -3.41
CA GLU A 62 23.16 1.91 -3.09
C GLU A 62 23.32 1.51 -1.61
N GLU A 63 23.78 0.28 -1.39
CA GLU A 63 24.40 -0.12 -0.14
C GLU A 63 25.45 0.94 0.22
N VAL A 64 25.22 1.67 1.31
CA VAL A 64 26.29 2.43 1.95
C VAL A 64 27.22 1.40 2.60
N GLN A 65 28.06 0.78 1.78
CA GLN A 65 29.14 -0.08 2.23
C GLN A 65 29.98 0.74 3.20
N ALA A 66 30.10 0.26 4.44
CA ALA A 66 31.02 0.81 5.41
C ALA A 66 32.40 0.94 4.74
N ALA A 67 32.85 2.19 4.54
CA ALA A 67 34.02 2.51 3.73
C ALA A 67 35.25 1.79 4.28
N LYS A 68 35.58 0.64 3.68
CA LYS A 68 36.89 0.01 3.81
C LYS A 68 37.90 1.06 3.37
N ARG A 69 38.97 1.23 4.16
CA ARG A 69 40.03 2.23 3.94
C ARG A 69 40.50 2.14 2.48
N GLN A 70 40.08 3.08 1.63
CA GLN A 70 40.51 3.16 0.24
C GLN A 70 41.98 3.61 0.22
N LYS A 71 42.82 2.88 -0.52
CA LYS A 71 44.19 3.30 -0.82
C LYS A 71 44.13 4.59 -1.65
N SER A 72 44.98 5.56 -1.33
CA SER A 72 45.11 6.79 -2.12
C SER A 72 45.81 6.46 -3.44
N ASP A 73 45.11 6.63 -4.57
CA ASP A 73 45.72 6.65 -5.89
C ASP A 73 46.29 8.05 -6.21
N GLU A 74 47.23 8.11 -7.16
CA GLU A 74 48.01 9.32 -7.55
C GLU A 74 47.15 10.53 -7.95
N THR A 75 45.89 10.31 -8.31
CA THR A 75 44.92 11.35 -8.67
C THR A 75 44.09 11.87 -7.50
N ASN A 76 44.02 11.15 -6.38
CA ASN A 76 43.20 11.51 -5.21
C ASN A 76 44.08 11.84 -3.99
N TRP A 77 44.50 13.10 -3.90
CA TRP A 77 45.19 13.65 -2.74
C TRP A 77 44.25 13.70 -1.53
N ARG A 78 44.34 12.73 -0.62
CA ARG A 78 43.64 12.75 0.67
C ARG A 78 44.62 13.06 1.81
N PRO A 79 44.24 13.91 2.78
CA PRO A 79 45.08 14.14 3.95
C PRO A 79 45.20 12.86 4.79
N VAL A 80 46.44 12.50 5.15
CA VAL A 80 46.80 11.28 5.90
C VAL A 80 46.06 11.16 7.24
N SER A 81 45.61 12.27 7.82
CA SER A 81 44.94 12.30 9.13
C SER A 81 43.53 11.70 9.14
N GLY A 82 43.00 11.26 8.00
CA GLY A 82 41.64 10.67 7.88
C GLY A 82 40.51 11.65 8.18
N LYS A 83 40.83 12.90 8.51
CA LYS A 83 39.87 13.96 8.84
C LYS A 83 39.48 14.69 7.56
N VAL A 84 38.36 14.27 6.98
CA VAL A 84 37.71 14.98 5.88
C VAL A 84 37.05 16.24 6.45
N TRP A 85 37.57 17.41 6.09
CA TRP A 85 36.96 18.68 6.47
C TRP A 85 35.61 18.80 5.77
N LYS A 86 34.56 19.19 6.51
CA LYS A 86 33.23 19.41 5.91
C LYS A 86 33.32 20.57 4.94
N GLU A 87 32.90 20.37 3.70
CA GLU A 87 32.77 21.45 2.72
C GLU A 87 31.81 22.51 3.25
N ALA A 88 32.11 23.78 2.97
CA ALA A 88 31.27 24.89 3.35
C ALA A 88 29.91 24.75 2.64
N ARG A 89 28.88 24.36 3.39
CA ARG A 89 27.51 24.28 2.86
C ARG A 89 27.02 25.69 2.52
N SER A 90 26.38 25.82 1.36
CA SER A 90 25.69 27.06 0.99
C SER A 90 24.67 27.42 2.08
N LYS A 91 24.68 28.70 2.51
CA LYS A 91 23.72 29.20 3.51
C LYS A 91 22.30 28.97 3.02
N ALA A 92 21.42 28.44 3.89
CA ALA A 92 20.02 28.19 3.56
C ALA A 92 19.29 29.44 3.02
N SER A 93 19.69 30.62 3.49
CA SER A 93 19.16 31.90 3.03
C SER A 93 19.46 32.22 1.55
N LEU A 94 20.47 31.58 0.94
CA LEU A 94 20.76 31.74 -0.49
C LEU A 94 19.81 30.88 -1.35
N VAL A 95 19.41 29.73 -0.84
CA VAL A 95 18.51 28.77 -1.50
C VAL A 95 17.05 29.19 -1.34
N MET A 96 16.71 29.79 -0.21
CA MET A 96 15.32 30.16 0.13
C MET A 96 14.86 31.50 -0.45
N LYS A 97 15.72 32.25 -1.16
CA LYS A 97 15.28 33.46 -1.84
C LYS A 97 14.51 33.08 -3.11
N PRO A 98 13.20 33.37 -3.22
CA PRO A 98 12.48 33.12 -4.45
C PRO A 98 13.09 33.97 -5.56
N LYS A 99 13.44 33.34 -6.69
CA LYS A 99 13.78 34.08 -7.92
C LYS A 99 12.51 34.78 -8.37
N LEU A 100 12.46 36.10 -8.20
CA LEU A 100 11.33 36.90 -8.67
C LEU A 100 11.39 36.97 -10.20
N PRO A 101 10.31 36.66 -10.93
CA PRO A 101 10.25 36.89 -12.37
C PRO A 101 10.39 38.39 -12.64
N THR A 102 11.36 38.74 -13.49
CA THR A 102 11.77 40.13 -13.71
C THR A 102 10.90 40.83 -14.74
N SER A 103 10.30 40.10 -15.69
CA SER A 103 9.39 40.65 -16.71
C SER A 103 7.91 40.34 -16.44
N TRP A 104 7.01 41.17 -16.98
CA TRP A 104 5.56 40.97 -16.88
C TRP A 104 5.10 39.70 -17.61
N GLU A 105 5.68 39.42 -18.77
CA GLU A 105 5.37 38.24 -19.58
C GLU A 105 5.65 36.94 -18.81
N GLN A 106 6.81 36.85 -18.15
CA GLN A 106 7.17 35.71 -17.30
C GLN A 106 6.16 35.50 -16.15
N LYS A 107 5.66 36.58 -15.55
CA LYS A 107 4.61 36.49 -14.51
C LYS A 107 3.31 35.91 -15.07
N MET A 108 2.96 36.25 -16.31
CA MET A 108 1.74 35.74 -16.95
C MET A 108 1.88 34.27 -17.34
N GLU A 109 3.05 33.86 -17.84
CA GLU A 109 3.37 32.46 -18.14
C GLU A 109 3.33 31.60 -16.87
N GLU A 110 3.98 32.04 -15.78
CA GLU A 110 3.92 31.33 -14.50
C GLU A 110 2.49 31.21 -13.96
N LYS A 111 1.67 32.26 -14.12
CA LYS A 111 0.26 32.24 -13.72
C LYS A 111 -0.55 31.24 -14.55
N ALA A 112 -0.30 31.18 -15.87
CA ALA A 112 -0.93 30.20 -16.75
C ALA A 112 -0.52 28.76 -16.38
N MET A 113 0.78 28.52 -16.17
CA MET A 113 1.31 27.22 -15.75
C MET A 113 0.73 26.77 -14.41
N LYS A 114 0.66 27.69 -13.44
CA LYS A 114 0.05 27.41 -12.13
C LYS A 114 -1.44 27.07 -12.26
N LYS A 115 -2.18 27.76 -13.14
CA LYS A 115 -3.60 27.46 -13.40
C LYS A 115 -3.75 26.06 -13.99
N MET A 116 -3.00 25.73 -15.03
CA MET A 116 -3.01 24.40 -15.66
C MET A 116 -2.68 23.29 -14.66
N PHE A 117 -1.69 23.52 -13.78
CA PHE A 117 -1.33 22.55 -12.74
C PHE A 117 -2.47 22.33 -11.73
N VAL A 118 -3.12 23.41 -11.28
CA VAL A 118 -4.26 23.32 -10.35
C VAL A 118 -5.45 22.61 -10.98
N GLU A 119 -5.73 22.87 -12.26
CA GLU A 119 -6.80 22.20 -13.00
C GLU A 119 -6.54 20.70 -13.13
N ARG A 120 -5.35 20.29 -13.57
CA ARG A 120 -4.94 18.87 -13.62
C ARG A 120 -5.04 18.19 -12.25
N LYS A 121 -4.62 18.87 -11.18
CA LYS A 121 -4.74 18.35 -9.82
C LYS A 121 -6.20 18.16 -9.42
N ARG A 122 -7.09 19.10 -9.77
CA ARG A 122 -8.53 18.99 -9.49
C ARG A 122 -9.17 17.85 -10.27
N GLU A 123 -8.82 17.68 -11.53
CA GLU A 123 -9.28 16.58 -12.38
C GLU A 123 -8.87 15.23 -11.79
N ALA A 124 -7.60 15.03 -11.45
CA ALA A 124 -7.12 13.80 -10.83
C ALA A 124 -7.86 13.46 -9.52
N VAL A 125 -8.08 14.46 -8.65
CA VAL A 125 -8.85 14.27 -7.41
C VAL A 125 -10.32 13.93 -7.70
N ALA A 126 -10.92 14.57 -8.71
CA ALA A 126 -12.29 14.31 -9.11
C ALA A 126 -12.45 12.88 -9.65
N GLU A 127 -11.51 12.39 -10.45
CA GLU A 127 -11.48 11.01 -10.94
C GLU A 127 -11.38 9.99 -9.81
N ILE A 128 -10.47 10.19 -8.86
CA ILE A 128 -10.35 9.31 -7.69
C ILE A 128 -11.65 9.29 -6.88
N LYS A 129 -12.26 10.46 -6.67
CA LYS A 129 -13.53 10.58 -5.95
C LYS A 129 -14.68 9.92 -6.72
N ALA A 130 -14.71 10.01 -8.04
CA ALA A 130 -15.68 9.35 -8.89
C ALA A 130 -15.54 7.82 -8.82
N LYS A 131 -14.32 7.29 -8.91
CA LYS A 131 -14.03 5.86 -8.74
C LYS A 131 -14.51 5.34 -7.38
N ARG A 132 -14.18 6.04 -6.29
CA ARG A 132 -14.64 5.69 -4.93
C ARG A 132 -16.16 5.69 -4.81
N LYS A 133 -16.84 6.69 -5.38
CA LYS A 133 -18.31 6.75 -5.39
C LYS A 133 -18.93 5.61 -6.18
N ALA A 134 -18.37 5.27 -7.35
CA ALA A 134 -18.86 4.17 -8.17
C ALA A 134 -18.79 2.84 -7.42
N VAL A 135 -17.65 2.55 -6.77
CA VAL A 135 -17.48 1.34 -5.93
C VAL A 135 -18.48 1.33 -4.78
N ALA A 136 -18.66 2.44 -4.07
CA ALA A 136 -19.63 2.54 -2.97
C ALA A 136 -21.07 2.29 -3.44
N GLN A 137 -21.46 2.83 -4.60
CA GLN A 137 -22.77 2.60 -5.19
C GLN A 137 -22.97 1.14 -5.60
N GLN A 138 -21.96 0.50 -6.21
CA GLN A 138 -22.02 -0.92 -6.54
C GLN A 138 -22.20 -1.78 -5.29
N LYS A 139 -21.44 -1.51 -4.21
CA LYS A 139 -21.58 -2.23 -2.93
C LYS A 139 -22.99 -2.05 -2.35
N ARG A 140 -23.53 -0.84 -2.35
CA ARG A 140 -24.89 -0.56 -1.89
C ARG A 140 -25.94 -1.32 -2.70
N GLN A 141 -25.86 -1.28 -4.03
CA GLN A 141 -26.77 -2.01 -4.91
C GLN A 141 -26.68 -3.52 -4.68
N ALA A 142 -25.48 -4.07 -4.48
CA ALA A 142 -25.29 -5.48 -4.17
C ALA A 142 -25.94 -5.87 -2.83
N LEU A 143 -25.80 -5.03 -1.79
CA LEU A 143 -26.45 -5.24 -0.50
C LEU A 143 -27.97 -5.16 -0.61
N GLU A 144 -28.50 -4.18 -1.34
CA GLU A 144 -29.94 -4.04 -1.58
C GLU A 144 -30.48 -5.26 -2.35
N ARG A 145 -29.79 -5.72 -3.39
CA ARG A 145 -30.14 -6.97 -4.11
C ARG A 145 -30.11 -8.18 -3.20
N LYS A 146 -29.09 -8.32 -2.35
CA LYS A 146 -29.00 -9.41 -1.36
C LYS A 146 -30.15 -9.36 -0.36
N LYS A 147 -30.53 -8.16 0.11
CA LYS A 147 -31.67 -7.97 1.02
C LYS A 147 -32.98 -8.35 0.35
N ILE A 148 -33.24 -7.86 -0.86
CA ILE A 148 -34.43 -8.21 -1.65
C ILE A 148 -34.48 -9.71 -1.92
N ASN A 149 -33.36 -10.33 -2.29
CA ASN A 149 -33.32 -11.77 -2.53
C ASN A 149 -33.57 -12.56 -1.26
N ARG A 150 -33.05 -12.11 -0.11
CA ARG A 150 -33.33 -12.72 1.20
C ARG A 150 -34.81 -12.59 1.57
N GLU A 151 -35.42 -11.45 1.33
CA GLU A 151 -36.86 -11.22 1.57
C GLU A 151 -37.71 -12.11 0.64
N LYS A 152 -37.34 -12.24 -0.63
CA LYS A 152 -38.03 -13.10 -1.61
C LYS A 152 -37.84 -14.60 -1.34
N SER A 153 -36.66 -15.02 -0.90
CA SER A 153 -36.36 -16.42 -0.62
C SER A 153 -36.76 -16.86 0.79
N ALA A 154 -37.11 -15.92 1.68
CA ALA A 154 -37.67 -16.24 2.97
C ALA A 154 -39.05 -16.87 2.79
N VAL A 155 -39.14 -18.19 2.97
CA VAL A 155 -40.40 -18.93 2.98
C VAL A 155 -41.13 -18.60 4.30
N VAL A 156 -41.85 -17.48 4.31
CA VAL A 156 -42.61 -17.02 5.49
C VAL A 156 -44.09 -17.23 5.25
N GLN A 157 -44.77 -17.87 6.20
CA GLN A 157 -46.22 -17.97 6.20
C GLN A 157 -46.81 -16.71 6.85
N THR A 158 -47.55 -15.91 6.10
CA THR A 158 -48.25 -14.73 6.65
C THR A 158 -49.52 -15.16 7.37
N ILE A 159 -49.55 -15.03 8.70
CA ILE A 159 -50.75 -15.31 9.50
C ILE A 159 -51.57 -14.02 9.64
N SER A 160 -52.62 -13.87 8.84
CA SER A 160 -53.44 -12.65 8.80
C SER A 160 -54.49 -12.55 9.92
N LYS A 161 -54.94 -13.68 10.47
CA LYS A 161 -56.00 -13.71 11.49
C LYS A 161 -55.44 -13.46 12.89
N THR A 162 -55.88 -12.37 13.51
CA THR A 162 -55.50 -11.99 14.88
C THR A 162 -55.93 -13.03 15.92
N SER A 163 -57.03 -13.75 15.69
CA SER A 163 -57.50 -14.83 16.55
C SER A 163 -56.54 -16.03 16.57
N THR A 164 -55.93 -16.35 15.43
CA THR A 164 -54.94 -17.43 15.30
C THR A 164 -53.63 -17.06 16.01
N ILE A 165 -53.16 -15.83 15.84
CA ILE A 165 -51.98 -15.31 16.57
C ILE A 165 -52.18 -15.41 18.09
N LYS A 166 -53.36 -15.00 18.58
CA LYS A 166 -53.71 -15.09 20.00
C LYS A 166 -53.72 -16.53 20.52
N LYS A 167 -54.18 -17.52 19.73
CA LYS A 167 -54.12 -18.94 20.09
C LYS A 167 -52.67 -19.44 20.16
N MET A 168 -51.86 -19.10 19.16
CA MET A 168 -50.44 -19.49 19.11
C MET A 168 -49.58 -18.86 20.22
N MET A 169 -49.90 -17.65 20.68
CA MET A 169 -49.19 -17.01 21.80
C MET A 169 -49.42 -17.72 23.15
N LYS A 170 -50.57 -18.37 23.32
CA LYS A 170 -50.89 -19.14 24.54
C LYS A 170 -50.01 -20.39 24.65
N ASP A 171 -49.73 -21.04 23.52
CA ASP A 171 -48.91 -22.26 23.49
C ASP A 171 -47.40 -21.95 23.44
N LYS A 172 -46.63 -22.52 24.38
CA LYS A 172 -45.18 -22.25 24.51
C LYS A 172 -44.37 -22.64 23.25
N LYS A 173 -44.76 -23.71 22.55
CA LYS A 173 -44.09 -24.18 21.32
C LYS A 173 -44.42 -23.29 20.12
N GLN A 174 -45.70 -22.99 19.91
CA GLN A 174 -46.19 -22.13 18.82
C GLN A 174 -45.74 -20.67 18.98
N ARG A 175 -45.67 -20.17 20.22
CA ARG A 175 -45.13 -18.84 20.53
C ARG A 175 -43.67 -18.67 20.10
N LYS A 176 -42.86 -19.74 20.12
CA LYS A 176 -41.47 -19.67 19.63
C LYS A 176 -41.43 -19.49 18.11
N LEU A 177 -42.33 -20.16 17.37
CA LEU A 177 -42.45 -20.02 15.91
C LEU A 177 -42.82 -18.60 15.48
N LEU A 178 -43.64 -17.90 16.27
CA LEU A 178 -43.97 -16.48 16.05
C LEU A 178 -42.82 -15.50 16.34
N LYS A 179 -41.83 -15.89 17.14
CA LYS A 179 -40.70 -15.03 17.54
C LYS A 179 -39.47 -15.18 16.64
N THR A 180 -39.45 -16.22 15.80
CA THR A 180 -38.36 -16.56 14.87
C THR A 180 -38.57 -16.00 13.46
N ALA A 181 -39.62 -15.20 13.24
CA ALA A 181 -39.87 -14.45 12.02
C ALA A 181 -39.39 -13.00 12.14
#